data_AF-A0A353TZ79-F1
#
_entry.id   AF-A0A353TZ79-F1
#
_cell.length_a   1.000
_cell.length_b   1.000
_cell.length_c   1.000
_cell.angle_alpha   90.00
_cell.angle_beta   90.00
_cell.angle_gamma   90.00
#
_symmetry.space_group_name_H-M   'P 1'
#
loop_
_entity.id
_entity.type
_entity.pdbx_description
1 polymer ?
#
loop_
_entity_poly.entity_id
_entity_poly.type
_entity_poly.pdbx_seq_one_letter_code
_entity_poly.pdbx_strand_id
1 'polypeptide(L)'
;MKKILFLTGTRADFGKLKSLMYAVEEKEGMEAHVFVTGMHMHRKYGLTAIEVEKCGFKNIYRYYNSTQESTMDLTLAKTIEGLSNYIREEHPDLI
;
A
#
# COMPACT_ATOMS: atom_id res chain seq x y z
N MET A 1 -3.62 -10.93 16.40
CA MET A 1 -3.18 -11.36 15.05
C MET A 1 -1.91 -10.61 14.71
N LYS A 2 -0.98 -11.20 13.96
CA LYS A 2 0.24 -10.54 13.49
C LYS A 2 -0.06 -9.75 12.22
N LYS A 3 0.23 -8.45 12.23
CA LYS A 3 -0.04 -7.53 11.13
C LYS A 3 1.18 -7.42 10.21
N ILE A 4 1.02 -7.86 8.96
CA ILE A 4 2.07 -7.75 7.94
C ILE A 4 1.68 -6.65 6.96
N LEU A 5 2.45 -5.56 6.94
CA LEU A 5 2.18 -4.41 6.09
C LEU A 5 2.92 -4.52 4.75
N PHE A 6 2.19 -4.50 3.66
CA PHE A 6 2.72 -4.43 2.30
C PHE A 6 2.60 -3.01 1.76
N LEU A 7 3.72 -2.41 1.37
CA LEU A 7 3.75 -1.14 0.65
C LEU A 7 3.80 -1.38 -0.86
N THR A 8 2.86 -0.81 -1.61
CA THR A 8 2.89 -0.85 -3.08
C THR A 8 2.67 0.54 -3.68
N GLY A 9 3.60 0.95 -4.55
CA GLY A 9 3.55 2.21 -5.28
C GLY A 9 3.19 2.06 -6.75
N THR A 10 3.31 0.85 -7.31
CA THR A 10 3.13 0.59 -8.75
C THR A 10 2.46 -0.77 -9.00
N ARG A 11 1.85 -0.91 -10.18
CA ARG A 11 1.26 -2.19 -10.63
C ARG A 11 2.30 -3.33 -10.69
N ALA A 12 3.55 -3.01 -11.00
CA ALA A 12 4.62 -3.99 -11.06
C ALA A 12 4.99 -4.52 -9.68
N ASP A 13 5.06 -3.65 -8.68
CA ASP A 13 5.33 -4.04 -7.29
C ASP A 13 4.17 -4.86 -6.73
N PHE A 14 2.93 -4.39 -6.91
CA PHE A 14 1.74 -5.13 -6.50
C PHE A 14 1.70 -6.54 -7.11
N GLY A 15 1.99 -6.67 -8.40
CA GLY A 15 1.99 -7.97 -9.09
C GLY A 15 2.97 -8.98 -8.45
N LYS A 16 4.14 -8.52 -7.98
CA LYS A 16 5.14 -9.37 -7.31
C LYS A 16 4.72 -9.73 -5.88
N LEU A 17 4.08 -8.82 -5.17
CA LEU A 17 3.68 -9.01 -3.76
C LEU A 17 2.37 -9.79 -3.61
N LYS A 18 1.50 -9.77 -4.62
CA LYS A 18 0.13 -10.30 -4.55
C LYS A 18 0.04 -11.74 -4.05
N SER A 19 0.89 -12.65 -4.54
CA SER A 19 0.87 -14.05 -4.10
C SER A 19 1.26 -14.21 -2.63
N LEU A 20 2.24 -13.43 -2.16
CA LEU A 20 2.66 -13.42 -0.77
C LEU A 20 1.56 -12.87 0.15
N MET A 21 0.87 -11.82 -0.29
CA MET A 21 -0.25 -11.24 0.47
C MET A 21 -1.39 -12.25 0.67
N TYR A 22 -1.73 -13.04 -0.36
CA TYR A 22 -2.73 -14.11 -0.21
C TYR A 22 -2.26 -15.20 0.76
N ALA A 23 -1.00 -15.62 0.66
CA ALA A 23 -0.45 -16.61 1.58
C ALA A 23 -0.46 -16.13 3.05
N VAL A 24 -0.34 -14.81 3.29
CA VAL A 24 -0.49 -14.22 4.62
C VAL A 24 -1.95 -14.27 5.10
N GLU A 25 -2.92 -13.90 4.25
CA GLU A 25 -4.36 -13.96 4.60
C GLU A 25 -4.87 -15.38 4.87
N GLU A 26 -4.31 -16.38 4.20
CA GLU A 26 -4.68 -17.80 4.40
C GLU A 26 -4.13 -18.37 5.72
N LYS A 27 -3.14 -17.71 6.33
CA LYS A 27 -2.46 -18.21 7.52
C LYS A 27 -3.13 -17.72 8.79
N GLU A 28 -3.57 -18.67 9.61
CA GLU A 28 -4.17 -18.36 10.91
C GLU A 28 -3.21 -17.54 11.79
N GLY A 29 -3.77 -16.52 12.44
CA GLY A 29 -3.01 -15.64 13.31
C GLY A 29 -2.20 -14.56 12.59
N MET A 30 -2.32 -14.43 11.26
CA MET A 30 -1.73 -13.34 10.47
C MET A 30 -2.82 -12.55 9.70
N GLU A 31 -2.53 -11.30 9.37
CA GLU A 31 -3.36 -10.47 8.50
C GLU A 31 -2.50 -9.59 7.59
N ALA A 32 -2.93 -9.43 6.33
CA ALA A 32 -2.25 -8.58 5.37
C ALA A 32 -2.85 -7.18 5.39
N HIS A 33 -2.03 -6.18 5.70
CA HIS A 33 -2.35 -4.77 5.53
C HIS A 33 -1.68 -4.25 4.26
N VAL A 34 -2.34 -3.38 3.52
CA VAL A 34 -1.85 -2.91 2.21
C VAL A 34 -1.86 -1.39 2.17
N PHE A 35 -0.67 -0.78 2.18
CA PHE A 35 -0.50 0.64 1.95
C PHE A 35 -0.32 0.89 0.45
N VAL A 36 -1.36 1.42 -0.18
CA VAL A 36 -1.40 1.69 -1.62
C VAL A 36 -1.16 3.17 -1.86
N THR A 37 -0.11 3.50 -2.60
CA THR A 37 0.28 4.89 -2.89
C THR A 37 0.88 5.03 -4.29
N GLY A 38 1.52 6.16 -4.59
CA GLY A 38 2.27 6.36 -5.82
C GLY A 38 1.41 6.30 -7.08
N MET A 39 1.89 5.60 -8.10
CA MET A 39 1.25 5.53 -9.41
C MET A 39 -0.16 4.92 -9.37
N HIS A 40 -0.47 4.10 -8.36
CA HIS A 40 -1.81 3.55 -8.15
C HIS A 40 -2.89 4.62 -7.99
N MET A 41 -2.55 5.79 -7.44
CA MET A 41 -3.47 6.88 -7.18
C MET A 41 -3.75 7.79 -8.39
N HIS A 42 -3.00 7.64 -9.49
CA HIS A 42 -3.09 8.55 -10.63
C HIS A 42 -3.97 7.99 -11.75
N ARG A 43 -4.97 8.78 -12.18
CA ARG A 43 -5.83 8.45 -13.34
C ARG A 43 -5.05 8.27 -14.64
N LYS A 44 -3.95 9.03 -14.83
CA LYS A 44 -3.06 8.89 -16.01
C LYS A 44 -2.50 7.48 -16.15
N TYR A 45 -2.34 6.75 -15.05
CA TYR A 45 -1.85 5.37 -15.03
C TYR A 45 -2.97 4.35 -14.79
N GLY A 46 -4.23 4.74 -15.02
CA GLY A 46 -5.39 3.85 -14.94
C GLY A 46 -6.04 3.73 -13.55
N LEU A 47 -5.59 4.50 -12.55
CA LEU A 47 -6.12 4.44 -11.17
C LEU A 47 -6.15 3.00 -10.62
N THR A 48 -5.01 2.32 -10.74
CA THR A 48 -4.87 0.88 -10.45
C THR A 48 -5.05 0.51 -8.97
N ALA A 49 -5.21 1.49 -8.08
CA ALA A 49 -5.71 1.26 -6.72
C ALA A 49 -7.01 0.43 -6.69
N ILE A 50 -7.88 0.65 -7.67
CA ILE A 50 -9.15 -0.09 -7.80
C ILE A 50 -8.90 -1.57 -8.09
N GLU A 51 -7.83 -1.92 -8.82
CA GLU A 51 -7.45 -3.31 -9.06
C GLU A 51 -7.02 -4.01 -7.75
N VAL A 52 -6.36 -3.27 -6.86
CA VAL A 52 -5.97 -3.76 -5.53
C VAL A 52 -7.21 -4.03 -4.67
N GLU A 53 -8.15 -3.09 -4.64
CA GLU A 53 -9.44 -3.24 -3.91
C GLU A 53 -10.23 -4.46 -4.39
N LYS A 54 -10.28 -4.69 -5.71
CA LYS A 54 -10.95 -5.84 -6.31
C LYS A 54 -10.33 -7.19 -5.96
N CYS A 55 -9.12 -7.23 -5.40
CA CYS A 55 -8.48 -8.48 -4.97
C CYS A 55 -9.04 -9.02 -3.65
N GLY A 56 -9.87 -8.26 -2.93
CA GLY A 56 -10.59 -8.72 -1.75
C GLY A 56 -9.79 -8.70 -0.44
N PHE A 57 -8.63 -8.03 -0.40
CA PHE A 57 -7.90 -7.80 0.85
C PHE A 57 -8.72 -6.91 1.78
N LYS A 58 -8.77 -7.26 3.07
CA LYS A 58 -9.62 -6.58 4.06
C LYS A 58 -9.05 -5.23 4.47
N ASN A 59 -7.74 -5.16 4.68
CA ASN A 59 -7.07 -4.00 5.24
C ASN A 59 -6.29 -3.24 4.16
N ILE A 60 -6.98 -2.37 3.42
CA ILE A 60 -6.38 -1.55 2.36
C ILE A 60 -6.44 -0.07 2.77
N TYR A 61 -5.28 0.58 2.79
CA TYR A 61 -5.17 2.01 3.03
C TYR A 61 -4.65 2.72 1.77
N ARG A 62 -5.41 3.71 1.28
CA ARG A 62 -5.04 4.50 0.11
C ARG A 62 -4.46 5.84 0.54
N TYR A 63 -3.27 6.15 0.04
CA TYR A 63 -2.59 7.40 0.37
C TYR A 63 -2.17 8.15 -0.89
N TYR A 64 -2.55 9.42 -0.98
CA TYR A 64 -2.12 10.32 -2.05
C TYR A 64 -0.83 11.03 -1.62
N ASN A 65 0.30 10.59 -2.18
CA ASN A 65 1.63 11.13 -1.86
C ASN A 65 2.10 12.29 -2.78
N SER A 66 1.25 12.75 -3.70
CA SER A 66 1.60 13.77 -4.70
C SER A 66 0.66 14.98 -4.66
N THR A 67 1.19 16.13 -5.07
CA THR A 67 0.45 17.38 -5.35
C THR A 67 0.71 17.80 -6.79
N GLN A 68 -0.06 18.76 -7.33
CA GLN A 68 -0.01 19.12 -8.77
C GLN A 68 1.40 19.44 -9.31
N GLU A 69 2.32 19.90 -8.46
CA GLU A 69 3.67 20.33 -8.86
C GLU A 69 4.79 19.56 -8.14
N SER A 70 4.52 18.42 -7.51
CA SER A 70 5.53 17.75 -6.69
C SER A 70 6.63 17.07 -7.52
N THR A 71 7.87 17.48 -7.27
CA THR A 71 9.09 16.79 -7.70
C THR A 71 9.23 15.41 -7.01
N MET A 72 10.14 14.56 -7.51
CA MET A 72 10.30 13.19 -7.00
C MET A 72 10.73 13.13 -5.52
N ASP A 73 11.61 14.03 -5.10
CA ASP A 73 12.07 14.18 -3.71
C ASP A 73 10.93 14.55 -2.76
N LEU A 74 10.04 15.48 -3.16
CA LEU A 74 8.86 15.83 -2.37
C LEU A 74 7.85 14.68 -2.28
N THR A 75 7.69 13.91 -3.36
CA THR A 75 6.82 12.73 -3.37
C THR A 75 7.34 11.65 -2.42
N LEU A 76 8.67 11.46 -2.37
CA LEU A 76 9.30 10.56 -1.42
C LEU A 76 9.09 11.03 0.02
N ALA A 77 9.32 12.31 0.31
CA ALA A 77 9.13 12.89 1.64
C ALA A 77 7.68 12.69 2.16
N LYS A 78 6.68 12.95 1.31
CA LYS A 78 5.27 12.71 1.64
C LYS A 78 4.96 11.23 1.86
N THR A 79 5.59 10.35 1.10
CA THR A 79 5.42 8.91 1.29
C THR A 79 5.93 8.49 2.67
N ILE A 80 7.09 9.00 3.08
CA ILE A 80 7.67 8.73 4.41
C ILE A 80 6.74 9.26 5.50
N GLU A 81 6.24 10.49 5.37
CA GLU A 81 5.31 11.11 6.33
C GLU A 81 4.01 10.30 6.47
N GLY A 82 3.34 10.00 5.35
CA GLY A 82 2.09 9.24 5.35
C GLY A 82 2.25 7.82 5.90
N LEU A 83 3.32 7.13 5.48
CA LEU A 83 3.61 5.78 5.97
C LEU A 83 3.94 5.80 7.47
N SER A 84 4.69 6.80 7.96
CA SER A 84 5.02 6.94 9.38
C SER A 84 3.76 7.13 10.23
N ASN A 85 2.82 7.95 9.78
CA ASN A 85 1.55 8.15 10.47
C ASN A 85 0.72 6.86 10.50
N TYR A 86 0.62 6.16 9.36
CA TYR A 86 -0.10 4.89 9.29
C TYR A 86 0.51 3.81 10.21
N ILE A 87 1.85 3.66 10.22
CA ILE A 87 2.54 2.71 11.10
C ILE A 87 2.27 3.03 12.58
N ARG A 88 2.22 4.32 12.94
CA ARG A 88 1.94 4.75 14.31
C ARG A 88 0.52 4.40 14.75
N GLU A 89 -0.44 4.39 13.85
CA GLU A 89 -1.83 4.07 14.13
C GLU A 89 -2.08 2.55 14.10
N GLU A 90 -1.56 1.87 13.09
CA GLU A 90 -1.86 0.45 12.86
C GLU A 90 -0.95 -0.51 13.61
N HIS A 91 0.24 -0.07 14.02
CA HIS A 91 1.25 -0.88 14.71
C HIS A 91 1.53 -2.24 14.02
N PRO A 92 1.98 -2.25 12.75
CA PRO A 92 2.34 -3.49 12.06
C PRO A 92 3.55 -4.16 12.72
N ASP A 93 3.55 -5.49 12.73
CA ASP A 93 4.66 -6.30 13.26
C ASP A 93 5.81 -6.47 12.25
N LEU A 94 5.51 -6.30 10.96
CA LEU A 94 6.47 -6.39 9.85
C LEU A 94 6.02 -5.48 8.70
N ILE A 95 7.00 -4.95 7.95
CA ILE A 95 6.83 -4.20 6.70
C ILE A 95 7.66 -4.89 5.61
#